data_AF-R9PHG8-F1
#
_entry.id   AF-R9PHG8-F1
#
_cell.length_a   1.000
_cell.length_b   1.000
_cell.length_c   1.000
_cell.angle_alpha   90.00
_cell.angle_beta   90.00
_cell.angle_gamma   90.00
#
_symmetry.space_group_name_H-M   'P 1'
#
loop_
_entity.id
_entity.type
_entity.pdbx_description
1 polymer ?
#
loop_
_entity_poly.entity_id
_entity_poly.type
_entity_poly.pdbx_seq_one_letter_code
_entity_poly.pdbx_strand_id
1 'polypeptide(L)'
;MHQLNSSGWMSNRGRQIVASCLVNELQVDWRYGAAYFEQGLIDYDVASNWGNWQYIAGVGADPRGGRHFDIDKQSKMFDPNKQFIKRWQGELGSLPSDHTNMVDWPV
;
A
#
# COMPACT_ATOMS: atom_id res chain seq x y z
N MET A 1 -3.95 4.85 0.11
CA MET A 1 -3.53 4.98 -1.30
C MET A 1 -3.84 6.35 -1.90
N HIS A 2 -4.98 7.01 -1.59
CA HIS A 2 -5.34 8.33 -2.14
C HIS A 2 -4.24 9.39 -2.09
N GLN A 3 -3.47 9.51 -0.99
CA GLN A 3 -2.35 10.45 -0.92
C GLN A 3 -1.35 10.25 -2.07
N LEU A 4 -0.91 9.01 -2.32
CA LEU A 4 0.02 8.69 -3.39
C LEU A 4 -0.55 9.13 -4.74
N ASN A 5 -1.81 8.79 -5.00
CA ASN A 5 -2.45 9.05 -6.29
C ASN A 5 -2.67 10.55 -6.54
N SER A 6 -2.90 11.33 -5.48
CA SER A 6 -3.15 12.77 -5.59
C SER A 6 -1.87 13.61 -5.60
N SER A 7 -0.81 13.19 -4.90
CA SER A 7 0.39 14.02 -4.72
C SER A 7 1.69 13.40 -5.24
N GLY A 8 1.65 12.15 -5.69
CA GLY A 8 2.84 11.37 -6.04
C GLY A 8 3.77 11.06 -4.86
N TRP A 9 3.30 11.22 -3.62
CA TRP A 9 4.15 11.07 -2.42
C TRP A 9 3.44 10.25 -1.35
N MET A 10 4.22 9.50 -0.57
CA MET A 10 3.70 8.77 0.58
C MET A 10 4.76 8.72 1.68
N SER A 11 4.35 8.91 2.94
CA SER A 11 5.27 8.81 4.08
C SER A 11 5.89 7.41 4.16
N ASN A 12 7.14 7.31 4.64
CA ASN A 12 7.83 6.01 4.78
C ASN A 12 7.00 5.00 5.60
N ARG A 13 6.36 5.46 6.68
CA ARG A 13 5.44 4.63 7.48
C ARG A 13 4.24 4.16 6.65
N GLY A 14 3.62 5.05 5.87
CA GLY A 14 2.55 4.70 4.95
C GLY A 14 2.98 3.65 3.93
N ARG A 15 4.16 3.81 3.32
CA ARG A 15 4.73 2.85 2.35
C ARG A 15 4.86 1.44 2.95
N GLN A 16 5.39 1.33 4.17
CA GLN A 16 5.52 0.04 4.87
C GLN A 16 4.16 -0.61 5.15
N ILE A 17 3.19 0.17 5.62
CA ILE A 17 1.84 -0.33 5.96
C ILE A 17 1.12 -0.83 4.71
N VAL A 18 1.12 -0.06 3.62
CA VAL A 18 0.41 -0.47 2.39
C VAL A 18 1.09 -1.63 1.69
N ALA A 19 2.43 -1.70 1.73
CA ALA A 19 3.17 -2.83 1.20
C ALA A 19 2.87 -4.11 1.99
N SER A 20 2.85 -4.03 3.32
CA SER A 20 2.45 -5.15 4.17
C SER A 20 1.01 -5.57 3.90
N CYS A 21 0.08 -4.61 3.81
CA CYS A 21 -1.33 -4.84 3.50
C CYS A 21 -1.51 -5.62 2.19
N LEU A 22 -0.82 -5.19 1.13
CA LEU A 22 -0.89 -5.84 -0.17
C LEU A 22 -0.42 -7.30 -0.11
N VAL A 23 0.68 -7.55 0.60
CA VAL A 23 1.30 -8.88 0.67
C VAL A 23 0.56 -9.82 1.62
N ASN A 24 0.23 -9.38 2.83
CA ASN A 24 -0.22 -10.28 3.90
C ASN A 24 -1.75 -10.34 4.02
N GLU A 25 -2.45 -9.22 3.82
CA GLU A 25 -3.90 -9.15 3.96
C GLU A 25 -4.60 -9.43 2.63
N LEU A 26 -4.10 -8.84 1.53
CA LEU A 26 -4.67 -9.02 0.20
C LEU A 26 -4.07 -10.21 -0.55
N GLN A 27 -2.94 -10.77 -0.08
CA GLN A 27 -2.26 -11.91 -0.71
C GLN A 27 -1.95 -11.69 -2.20
N VAL A 28 -1.65 -10.44 -2.57
CA VAL A 28 -1.29 -10.05 -3.93
C VAL A 28 0.23 -10.11 -4.10
N ASP A 29 0.68 -10.50 -5.29
CA ASP A 29 2.10 -10.49 -5.63
C ASP A 29 2.68 -9.07 -5.46
N TRP A 30 3.69 -8.98 -4.60
CA TRP A 30 4.32 -7.73 -4.20
C TRP A 30 4.86 -6.92 -5.39
N ARG A 31 5.21 -7.58 -6.50
CA ARG A 31 5.74 -6.93 -7.71
C ARG A 31 4.72 -5.97 -8.33
N TYR A 32 3.42 -6.25 -8.20
CA TYR A 32 2.38 -5.32 -8.65
C TYR A 32 2.39 -4.03 -7.83
N GLY A 33 2.58 -4.13 -6.51
CA GLY A 33 2.73 -2.97 -5.64
C GLY A 33 4.00 -2.18 -5.94
N ALA A 34 5.11 -2.85 -6.16
CA ALA A 34 6.38 -2.23 -6.56
C ALA A 34 6.25 -1.46 -7.87
N ALA A 35 5.64 -2.07 -8.89
CA ALA A 35 5.39 -1.43 -10.18
C ALA A 35 4.39 -0.25 -10.07
N TYR A 36 3.38 -0.36 -9.21
CA TYR A 36 2.46 0.76 -8.95
C TYR A 36 3.18 1.95 -8.32
N PHE A 37 4.07 1.69 -7.36
CA PHE A 37 4.91 2.71 -6.75
C PHE A 37 5.87 3.34 -7.75
N GLU A 38 6.41 2.55 -8.68
CA GLU A 38 7.26 3.05 -9.77
C GLU A 38 6.55 4.06 -10.66
N GLN A 39 5.27 3.85 -10.94
CA GLN A 39 4.47 4.78 -11.76
C GLN A 39 4.03 6.03 -10.98
N GLY A 40 3.77 5.89 -9.68
CA GLY A 40 3.14 6.93 -8.88
C GLY A 40 4.09 7.82 -8.05
N LEU A 41 5.28 7.32 -7.68
CA LEU A 41 6.17 8.04 -6.78
C LEU A 41 6.98 9.12 -7.49
N ILE A 42 6.85 10.36 -7.02
CA ILE A 42 7.68 11.49 -7.45
C ILE A 42 9.14 11.31 -7.06
N ASP A 43 9.40 10.54 -6.00
CA ASP A 43 10.73 10.22 -5.48
C ASP A 43 11.12 8.76 -5.78
N TYR A 44 10.63 8.22 -6.90
CA TYR A 44 11.00 6.87 -7.31
C TYR A 44 12.51 6.73 -7.51
N ASP A 45 13.07 5.73 -6.84
CA ASP A 45 14.42 5.22 -7.05
C ASP A 45 14.32 3.70 -7.13
N VAL A 46 14.92 3.11 -8.17
CA VAL A 46 14.77 1.68 -8.48
C VAL A 46 15.27 0.80 -7.34
N ALA A 47 16.44 1.11 -6.79
CA ALA A 47 17.06 0.30 -5.74
C ALA A 47 16.26 0.40 -4.43
N SER A 48 15.88 1.62 -4.06
CA SER A 48 15.12 1.90 -2.85
C SER A 48 13.72 1.32 -2.92
N ASN A 49 12.99 1.49 -4.03
CA ASN A 49 11.64 0.98 -4.17
C ASN A 49 11.62 -0.55 -4.15
N TRP A 50 12.29 -1.19 -5.12
CA TRP A 50 12.26 -2.64 -5.26
C TRP A 50 12.90 -3.35 -4.07
N GLY A 51 13.98 -2.79 -3.49
CA GLY A 51 14.61 -3.31 -2.29
C GLY A 51 13.69 -3.28 -1.06
N ASN A 52 13.00 -2.16 -0.80
CA ASN A 52 12.05 -2.08 0.31
C ASN A 52 10.83 -3.00 0.12
N TRP A 53 10.35 -3.17 -1.12
CA TRP A 53 9.27 -4.11 -1.41
C TRP A 53 9.68 -5.56 -1.17
N GLN A 54 10.86 -5.98 -1.66
CA GLN A 54 11.40 -7.32 -1.37
C GLN A 54 11.58 -7.55 0.14
N TYR A 55 12.03 -6.50 0.83
CA TYR A 55 12.23 -6.52 2.27
C TYR A 55 10.92 -6.79 3.03
N ILE A 56 9.83 -6.10 2.68
CA ILE A 56 8.52 -6.32 3.29
C ILE A 56 7.94 -7.69 2.90
N ALA A 57 8.08 -8.08 1.63
CA ALA A 57 7.58 -9.34 1.11
C ALA A 57 8.35 -10.57 1.61
N GLY A 58 9.49 -10.39 2.29
CA GLY A 58 10.27 -11.49 2.84
C GLY A 58 11.03 -12.32 1.82
N VAL A 59 11.21 -11.78 0.60
CA VAL A 59 11.94 -12.44 -0.50
C VAL A 59 13.35 -11.86 -0.70
N GLY A 60 13.73 -10.91 0.14
CA GLY A 60 15.07 -10.32 0.14
C GLY A 60 16.10 -11.12 0.95
N ALA A 61 17.29 -10.56 1.12
CA ALA A 61 18.40 -11.21 1.82
C ALA A 61 18.31 -11.19 3.36
N ASP A 62 17.24 -10.65 3.95
CA ASP A 62 17.06 -10.61 5.41
C ASP A 62 16.64 -12.00 5.94
N PRO A 63 17.42 -12.63 6.83
CA PRO A 63 17.10 -13.95 7.39
C PRO A 63 15.84 -13.95 8.29
N ARG A 64 15.33 -12.78 8.68
CA ARG A 64 14.12 -12.66 9.51
C ARG A 64 12.81 -12.89 8.74
N GLY A 65 12.86 -13.00 7.41
CA GLY A 65 11.68 -13.20 6.56
C GLY A 65 10.85 -11.92 6.38
N GLY A 66 9.58 -12.08 6.01
CA GLY A 66 8.67 -10.98 5.72
C GLY A 66 8.25 -10.18 6.96
N ARG A 67 7.88 -8.91 6.77
CA ARG A 67 7.35 -8.06 7.84
C ARG A 67 5.85 -7.86 7.69
N HIS A 68 5.10 -8.37 8.65
CA HIS A 68 3.66 -8.14 8.76
C HIS A 68 3.36 -7.03 9.77
N PHE A 69 2.66 -6.00 9.33
CA PHE A 69 2.21 -4.88 10.15
C PHE A 69 0.73 -4.98 10.46
N ASP A 70 0.39 -5.02 11.75
CA ASP A 70 -0.98 -4.88 12.24
C ASP A 70 -1.50 -3.45 11.96
N ILE A 71 -2.41 -3.33 10.99
CA ILE A 71 -2.96 -2.05 10.50
C ILE A 71 -3.65 -1.25 11.61
N ASP A 72 -4.40 -1.92 12.49
CA ASP A 72 -5.11 -1.26 13.58
C ASP A 72 -4.13 -0.70 14.61
N LYS A 73 -3.11 -1.47 14.96
CA LYS A 73 -2.03 -1.01 15.85
C LYS A 73 -1.26 0.16 15.25
N GLN A 74 -0.93 0.09 13.96
CA GLN A 74 -0.23 1.19 13.27
C GLN A 74 -1.09 2.45 13.21
N SER A 75 -2.38 2.32 12.93
CA SER A 75 -3.31 3.46 12.88
C SER A 75 -3.44 4.14 14.25
N LYS A 76 -3.59 3.37 15.33
CA LYS A 76 -3.64 3.91 16.70
C LYS A 76 -2.33 4.59 17.10
N MET A 77 -1.19 4.09 16.65
CA MET A 77 0.14 4.61 17.00
C MET A 77 0.50 5.87 16.21
N PHE A 78 0.25 5.89 14.90
CA PHE A 78 0.74 6.94 13.99
C PHE A 78 -0.34 7.93 13.54
N ASP A 79 -1.63 7.62 13.77
CA ASP A 79 -2.74 8.54 13.53
C ASP A 79 -3.83 8.44 14.62
N PRO A 80 -3.49 8.65 15.92
CA PRO A 80 -4.40 8.43 17.05
C PRO A 80 -5.68 9.27 16.95
N ASN A 81 -5.59 10.46 16.37
CA ASN A 81 -6.70 11.39 16.19
C ASN A 81 -7.41 11.25 14.84
N LYS A 82 -7.02 10.25 14.03
CA LYS A 82 -7.53 10.01 12.67
C LYS A 82 -7.41 11.23 11.73
N GLN A 83 -6.44 12.11 11.95
CA GLN A 83 -6.28 13.32 11.15
C GLN A 83 -5.80 12.99 9.73
N PHE A 84 -4.84 12.05 9.62
CA PHE A 84 -4.36 11.61 8.32
C PHE A 84 -5.46 10.88 7.54
N ILE A 85 -6.16 9.94 8.20
CA ILE A 85 -7.27 9.22 7.60
C ILE A 85 -8.35 10.21 7.14
N LYS A 86 -8.84 11.10 8.02
CA LYS A 86 -9.88 12.08 7.64
C LYS A 86 -9.49 12.94 6.44
N ARG A 87 -8.21 13.33 6.34
CA ARG A 87 -7.72 14.13 5.22
C ARG A 87 -7.72 13.37 3.90
N TRP A 88 -7.43 12.07 3.91
CA TRP A 88 -7.16 11.28 2.70
C TRP A 88 -8.17 10.16 2.43
N GLN A 89 -9.17 9.97 3.28
CA GLN A 89 -10.23 8.96 3.11
C GLN A 89 -11.09 9.24 1.87
N GLY A 90 -11.04 10.47 1.33
CA GLY A 90 -11.89 10.92 0.23
C GLY A 90 -13.35 11.06 0.65
N GLU A 91 -14.20 11.48 -0.28
CA GLU A 91 -15.62 11.17 -0.16
C GLU A 91 -15.78 9.68 -0.49
N LEU A 92 -16.37 8.90 0.42
CA LEU A 92 -16.90 7.58 0.07
C LEU A 92 -18.07 7.82 -0.90
N GLY A 93 -17.76 8.15 -2.15
CA GLY A 93 -18.70 8.01 -3.23
C GLY A 93 -19.19 6.57 -3.17
N SER A 94 -20.50 6.38 -3.06
CA SER A 94 -21.12 5.08 -3.23
C SER A 94 -20.56 4.46 -4.51
N LEU A 95 -19.62 3.53 -4.36
CA LEU A 95 -19.16 2.74 -5.50
C LEU A 95 -20.43 2.06 -6.03
N PRO A 96 -20.77 2.24 -7.32
CA PRO A 96 -21.80 1.43 -7.94
C PRO A 96 -21.48 -0.03 -7.61
N SER A 97 -22.50 -0.84 -7.26
CA SER A 97 -22.28 -2.26 -7.05
C SER A 97 -21.59 -2.82 -8.29
N ASP A 98 -20.32 -3.16 -8.14
CA ASP A 98 -19.53 -3.67 -9.25
C ASP A 98 -19.99 -5.10 -9.52
N HIS A 99 -20.76 -5.25 -10.60
CA HIS A 99 -21.20 -6.56 -11.09
C HIS A 99 -20.15 -7.18 -12.01
N THR A 100 -18.93 -6.63 -12.06
CA THR A 100 -17.85 -7.14 -12.89
C THR A 100 -16.65 -7.57 -12.05
N ASN A 101 -15.91 -8.56 -12.55
CA ASN A 101 -14.69 -9.06 -11.90
C ASN A 101 -13.46 -8.24 -12.31
N MET A 102 -12.27 -8.67 -11.85
CA MET A 102 -10.98 -7.99 -12.09
C MET A 102 -10.58 -7.82 -13.58
N VAL A 103 -11.31 -8.43 -14.53
CA VAL A 103 -11.12 -8.28 -15.98
C VAL A 103 -12.36 -7.71 -16.68
N ASP A 104 -13.19 -6.97 -15.95
CA ASP A 104 -14.43 -6.37 -16.43
C ASP A 104 -15.47 -7.41 -16.94
N TRP A 105 -15.39 -8.67 -16.49
CA TRP A 105 -16.34 -9.72 -16.87
C TRP A 105 -17.52 -9.80 -15.89
N PRO A 106 -18.78 -9.92 -16.36
CA PRO A 106 -19.95 -9.97 -15.47
C PRO A 106 -19.89 -11.13 -14.48
N VAL A 107 -20.17 -10.86 -13.19
CA VAL A 107 -20.29 -11.84 -12.10
C VAL A 107 -21.71 -12.35 -11.97
#